data_AF-A0A7V9TAE4-F1
#
_entry.id   AF-A0A7V9TAE4-F1
#
_cell.length_a   1.000
_cell.length_b   1.000
_cell.length_c   1.000
_cell.angle_alpha   90.00
_cell.angle_beta   90.00
_cell.angle_gamma   90.00
#
_symmetry.space_group_name_H-M   'P 1'
#
loop_
_entity.id
_entity.type
_entity.pdbx_description
1 polymer ?
#
loop_
_entity_poly.entity_id
_entity_poly.type
_entity_poly.pdbx_seq_one_letter_code
_entity_poly.pdbx_strand_id
1 'polypeptide(L)'
;LALATLPPFPAALVALSLVGFAAGPLNPLIFTVAAEIVPSRLRGRVFGATRAGAWASIPAGILLGGVIVETFGVVATLLVIGLCYLAVTSYGFFNPAFRELDRRAEDGPVDAER
;
A
#
# COMPACT_ATOMS: atom_id res chain seq x y z
N LEU A 1 1.74 -14.02 2.37
CA LEU A 1 2.27 -15.37 2.05
C LEU A 1 2.85 -16.07 3.27
N ALA A 2 3.84 -15.51 3.97
CA ALA A 2 4.42 -16.13 5.17
C ALA A 2 3.39 -16.51 6.27
N LEU A 3 2.39 -15.64 6.53
CA LEU A 3 1.34 -15.95 7.52
C LEU A 3 0.41 -17.10 7.11
N ALA A 4 0.32 -17.42 5.82
CA ALA A 4 -0.53 -18.51 5.36
C ALA A 4 -0.01 -19.89 5.78
N THR A 5 1.30 -20.00 6.11
CA THR A 5 1.88 -21.24 6.63
C THR A 5 1.63 -21.44 8.12
N LEU A 6 0.84 -20.57 8.75
CA LEU A 6 0.53 -20.57 10.20
C LEU A 6 1.78 -20.72 11.07
N PRO A 7 2.79 -19.83 10.92
CA PRO A 7 4.05 -19.96 11.63
C PRO A 7 3.87 -19.76 13.15
N PRO A 8 4.79 -20.30 13.97
CA PRO A 8 4.79 -20.04 15.41
C PRO A 8 4.96 -18.54 15.69
N PHE A 9 4.45 -18.10 16.84
CA PHE A 9 4.37 -16.68 17.21
C PHE A 9 5.67 -15.87 16.97
N PRO A 10 6.87 -16.35 17.34
CA PRO A 10 8.10 -15.59 17.10
C PRO A 10 8.38 -15.34 15.62
N ALA A 11 8.14 -16.33 14.75
CA ALA A 11 8.35 -16.19 13.31
C ALA A 11 7.31 -15.25 12.68
N ALA A 12 6.05 -15.30 13.13
CA ALA A 12 5.03 -14.34 12.73
C ALA A 12 5.42 -12.90 13.12
N LEU A 13 5.94 -12.71 14.33
CA LEU A 13 6.37 -11.41 14.84
C LEU A 13 7.53 -10.82 14.03
N VAL A 14 8.53 -11.64 13.68
CA VAL A 14 9.65 -11.21 12.83
C VAL A 14 9.14 -10.82 11.45
N ALA A 15 8.30 -11.64 10.82
CA ALA A 15 7.74 -11.35 9.51
C ALA A 15 6.93 -10.05 9.50
N LEU A 16 6.07 -9.84 10.51
CA LEU A 16 5.27 -8.62 10.65
C LEU A 16 6.14 -7.40 10.93
N SER A 17 7.20 -7.54 11.73
CA SER A 17 8.15 -6.45 12.01
C SER A 17 8.88 -6.00 10.73
N LEU A 18 9.36 -6.95 9.93
CA LEU A 18 10.02 -6.67 8.65
C LEU A 18 9.07 -5.97 7.68
N VAL A 19 7.83 -6.47 7.57
CA VAL A 19 6.80 -5.85 6.73
C VAL A 19 6.47 -4.44 7.23
N GLY A 20 6.31 -4.24 8.54
CA GLY A 20 6.03 -2.93 9.12
C GLY A 20 7.14 -1.92 8.87
N PHE A 21 8.40 -2.35 8.98
CA PHE A 21 9.55 -1.51 8.68
C PHE A 21 9.60 -1.12 7.19
N ALA A 22 9.40 -2.08 6.29
CA ALA A 22 9.37 -1.83 4.85
C ALA A 22 8.18 -0.97 4.41
N ALA A 23 7.01 -1.14 5.05
CA ALA A 23 5.79 -0.41 4.70
C ALA A 23 5.71 0.99 5.33
N GLY A 24 6.51 1.28 6.37
CA GLY A 24 6.47 2.55 7.10
C GLY A 24 6.58 3.80 6.21
N PRO A 25 7.54 3.87 5.28
CA PRO A 25 7.72 5.02 4.38
C PRO A 25 6.62 5.18 3.33
N LEU A 26 5.80 4.15 3.06
CA LEU A 26 4.83 4.19 1.96
C LEU A 26 3.78 5.29 2.14
N ASN A 27 3.26 5.49 3.35
CA ASN A 27 2.22 6.48 3.61
C ASN A 27 2.71 7.92 3.37
N PRO A 28 3.85 8.36 3.95
CA PRO A 28 4.45 9.65 3.61
C PRO A 28 4.76 9.81 2.13
N LEU A 29 5.34 8.80 1.48
CA LEU A 29 5.72 8.87 0.07
C LEU A 29 4.49 9.08 -0.83
N ILE A 30 3.45 8.28 -0.63
CA ILE A 30 2.17 8.43 -1.35
C ILE A 30 1.57 9.81 -1.10
N PHE A 31 1.62 10.30 0.13
CA PHE A 31 1.06 11.61 0.48
C PHE A 31 1.82 12.76 -0.18
N THR A 32 3.16 12.72 -0.17
CA THR A 32 4.02 13.73 -0.80
C THR A 32 3.78 13.77 -2.30
N VAL A 33 3.83 12.61 -2.97
CA VAL A 33 3.58 12.52 -4.42
C VAL A 33 2.18 12.99 -4.78
N ALA A 34 1.16 12.59 -4.00
CA ALA A 34 -0.21 13.08 -4.22
C ALA A 34 -0.32 14.60 -4.02
N ALA A 35 0.41 15.19 -3.08
CA ALA A 35 0.38 16.63 -2.82
C ALA A 35 1.02 17.44 -3.96
N GLU A 36 2.04 16.89 -4.62
CA GLU A 36 2.68 17.46 -5.81
C GLU A 36 1.79 17.39 -7.06
N ILE A 37 1.11 16.27 -7.28
CA ILE A 37 0.30 16.05 -8.48
C ILE A 37 -1.07 16.76 -8.38
N VAL A 38 -1.63 16.92 -7.17
CA VAL A 38 -2.98 17.46 -6.99
C VAL A 38 -2.99 19.00 -6.97
N PRO A 39 -3.73 19.65 -7.90
CA PRO A 39 -3.85 21.11 -7.93
C PRO A 39 -4.40 21.69 -6.63
N SER A 40 -3.85 22.82 -6.18
CA SER A 40 -4.19 23.48 -4.90
C SER A 40 -5.70 23.63 -4.67
N ARG A 41 -6.45 24.06 -5.70
CA ARG A 41 -7.91 24.24 -5.65
C ARG A 41 -8.72 22.94 -5.45
N LEU A 42 -8.14 21.78 -5.76
CA LEU A 42 -8.81 20.47 -5.68
C LEU A 42 -8.33 19.62 -4.51
N ARG A 43 -7.29 20.04 -3.77
CA ARG A 43 -6.70 19.25 -2.67
C ARG A 43 -7.74 18.78 -1.67
N GLY A 44 -8.59 19.67 -1.15
CA GLY A 44 -9.62 19.30 -0.19
C GLY A 44 -10.59 18.22 -0.71
N ARG A 45 -10.97 18.29 -1.99
CA ARG A 45 -11.89 17.33 -2.61
C ARG A 45 -11.20 15.99 -2.90
N VAL A 46 -9.99 16.01 -3.45
CA VAL A 46 -9.27 14.78 -3.81
C VAL A 46 -8.84 14.04 -2.56
N PHE A 47 -8.15 14.70 -1.61
CA PHE A 47 -7.73 14.05 -0.37
C PHE A 47 -8.93 13.61 0.48
N GLY A 48 -10.01 14.41 0.52
CA GLY A 48 -11.24 14.05 1.20
C GLY A 48 -11.89 12.78 0.62
N ALA A 49 -12.08 12.73 -0.71
CA ALA A 49 -12.67 11.57 -1.38
C ALA A 49 -11.80 10.31 -1.25
N THR A 50 -10.49 10.43 -1.47
CA THR A 50 -9.55 9.30 -1.34
C THR A 50 -9.54 8.76 0.09
N ARG A 51 -9.50 9.64 1.09
CA ARG A 51 -9.48 9.23 2.50
C ARG A 51 -10.81 8.60 2.91
N ALA A 52 -11.94 9.17 2.50
CA ALA A 52 -13.24 8.59 2.74
C ALA A 52 -13.37 7.18 2.14
N GLY A 53 -12.93 7.01 0.88
CA GLY A 53 -12.91 5.70 0.22
C GLY A 53 -12.01 4.68 0.93
N ALA A 54 -10.81 5.09 1.32
CA ALA A 54 -9.88 4.22 2.05
C ALA A 54 -10.45 3.77 3.40
N TRP A 55 -11.01 4.70 4.18
CA TRP A 55 -11.59 4.39 5.48
C TRP A 55 -12.89 3.58 5.37
N ALA A 56 -13.72 3.85 4.37
CA ALA A 56 -14.93 3.06 4.10
C ALA A 56 -14.60 1.61 3.67
N SER A 57 -13.45 1.42 3.00
CA SER A 57 -12.98 0.08 2.60
C SER A 57 -12.59 -0.80 3.78
N ILE A 58 -12.17 -0.22 4.92
CA ILE A 58 -11.76 -0.99 6.11
C ILE A 58 -12.90 -1.89 6.65
N PRO A 59 -14.06 -1.34 7.08
CA PRO A 59 -15.15 -2.18 7.58
C PRO A 59 -15.68 -3.13 6.51
N ALA A 60 -15.77 -2.70 5.25
CA ALA A 60 -16.20 -3.54 4.14
C ALA A 60 -15.27 -4.75 3.95
N GLY A 61 -13.95 -4.52 3.97
CA GLY A 61 -12.93 -5.56 3.86
C GLY A 61 -12.92 -6.51 5.07
N ILE A 62 -13.16 -6.00 6.28
CA ILE A 62 -13.30 -6.83 7.49
C ILE A 62 -14.49 -7.79 7.36
N LEU A 63 -15.66 -7.28 6.99
CA LEU A 63 -16.87 -8.11 6.82
C LEU A 63 -16.68 -9.16 5.73
N LEU A 64 -16.21 -8.75 4.56
CA LEU A 64 -15.95 -9.66 3.45
C LEU A 64 -14.89 -10.71 3.82
N GLY A 65 -13.81 -10.28 4.46
CA GLY A 65 -12.74 -11.17 4.95
C GLY A 65 -13.27 -12.20 5.94
N GLY A 66 -14.13 -11.80 6.88
CA GLY A 66 -14.77 -12.70 7.83
C GLY A 66 -15.58 -13.80 7.14
N VAL A 67 -16.46 -13.42 6.20
CA VAL A 67 -17.27 -14.38 5.43
C VAL A 67 -16.40 -15.34 4.61
N ILE A 68 -15.33 -14.84 3.97
CA ILE A 68 -14.42 -15.69 3.19
C ILE A 68 -13.64 -16.65 4.11
N VAL A 69 -13.18 -16.19 5.28
CA VAL A 69 -12.51 -17.06 6.26
C VAL A 69 -13.45 -18.14 6.80
N GLU A 70 -14.72 -17.82 7.05
CA GLU A 70 -15.72 -18.79 7.52
C GLU A 70 -16.02 -19.87 6.46
N THR A 71 -16.08 -19.47 5.19
CA THR A 71 -16.44 -20.36 4.07
C THR A 71 -15.28 -21.17 3.50
N PHE A 72 -14.10 -20.57 3.38
CA PHE A 72 -12.92 -21.18 2.72
C PHE A 72 -11.73 -21.45 3.67
N GLY A 73 -11.82 -21.00 4.92
CA GLY A 73 -10.77 -21.15 5.91
C GLY A 73 -9.67 -20.08 5.83
N VAL A 74 -8.93 -19.92 6.92
CA VAL A 74 -7.93 -18.85 7.08
C VAL A 74 -6.76 -18.95 6.09
N VAL A 75 -6.29 -20.16 5.79
CA VAL A 75 -5.11 -20.37 4.92
C VAL A 75 -5.41 -19.94 3.48
N ALA A 76 -6.53 -20.40 2.92
CA ALA A 76 -6.95 -20.02 1.57
C ALA A 76 -7.12 -18.51 1.44
N THR A 77 -7.79 -17.89 2.42
CA THR A 77 -7.97 -16.43 2.46
C THR A 77 -6.64 -15.67 2.51
N LEU A 78 -5.72 -16.08 3.39
CA LEU A 78 -4.39 -15.45 3.49
C LEU A 78 -3.54 -15.63 2.23
N LEU A 79 -3.69 -16.75 1.51
CA LEU A 79 -3.03 -16.97 0.22
C LEU A 79 -3.56 -16.02 -0.84
N VAL A 80 -4.89 -15.93 -0.98
CA VAL A 80 -5.53 -15.02 -1.95
C VAL A 80 -5.14 -13.57 -1.66
N ILE A 81 -5.25 -13.12 -0.40
CA ILE A 81 -4.85 -11.76 -0.01
C ILE A 81 -3.36 -11.54 -0.31
N GLY A 82 -2.51 -12.50 0.04
CA GLY A 82 -1.07 -12.42 -0.22
C GLY A 82 -0.74 -12.33 -1.71
N LEU A 83 -1.46 -13.07 -2.55
CA LEU A 83 -1.27 -13.07 -4.01
C LEU A 83 -1.78 -11.77 -4.64
N CYS A 84 -2.92 -11.25 -4.17
CA CYS A 84 -3.43 -9.94 -4.57
C CYS A 84 -2.44 -8.83 -4.20
N TYR A 85 -1.89 -8.84 -2.98
CA TYR A 85 -0.85 -7.89 -2.57
C TYR A 85 0.37 -7.99 -3.47
N LEU A 86 0.85 -9.21 -3.73
CA LEU A 86 2.00 -9.43 -4.60
C LEU A 86 1.73 -8.88 -6.01
N ALA A 87 0.56 -9.18 -6.59
CA ALA A 87 0.19 -8.67 -7.92
C ALA A 87 0.16 -7.15 -7.97
N VAL A 88 -0.44 -6.48 -6.98
CA VAL A 88 -0.52 -5.01 -6.90
C VAL A 88 0.87 -4.39 -6.72
N THR A 89 1.72 -4.95 -5.85
CA THR A 89 3.09 -4.46 -5.66
C THR A 89 3.95 -4.71 -6.90
N SER A 90 3.83 -5.89 -7.53
CA SER A 90 4.53 -6.23 -8.76
C SER A 90 4.12 -5.33 -9.94
N TYR A 91 2.87 -4.88 -9.99
CA TYR A 91 2.42 -3.92 -11.00
C TYR A 91 3.21 -2.61 -10.97
N GLY A 92 3.70 -2.18 -9.81
CA GLY A 92 4.56 -1.00 -9.68
C GLY A 92 5.84 -1.09 -10.51
N PHE A 93 6.43 -2.28 -10.65
CA PHE A 93 7.66 -2.48 -11.44
C PHE A 93 7.46 -2.31 -12.94
N PHE A 94 6.26 -2.57 -13.45
CA PHE A 94 5.94 -2.44 -14.87
C PHE A 94 5.37 -1.05 -15.21
N ASN A 95 5.00 -0.27 -14.21
CA ASN A 95 4.36 1.02 -14.43
C ASN A 95 5.43 2.12 -14.64
N PRO A 96 5.49 2.76 -15.83
CA PRO A 96 6.48 3.78 -16.14
C PRO A 96 6.38 5.01 -15.23
N ALA A 97 5.25 5.24 -14.54
CA ALA A 97 5.11 6.31 -13.57
C ALA A 97 6.09 6.17 -12.39
N PHE A 98 6.45 4.95 -11.99
CA PHE A 98 7.45 4.74 -10.91
C PHE A 98 8.86 5.11 -11.38
N ARG A 99 9.20 4.84 -12.64
CA ARG A 99 10.50 5.26 -13.22
C ARG A 99 10.63 6.78 -13.30
N GLU A 100 9.53 7.49 -13.54
CA GLU A 100 9.52 8.95 -13.54
C GLU A 100 9.71 9.53 -12.13
N LEU A 101 9.20 8.86 -11.08
CA LEU A 101 9.46 9.26 -9.69
C LEU A 101 10.94 9.08 -9.32
N ASP A 102 11.56 7.97 -9.72
CA ASP A 102 12.99 7.73 -9.50
C ASP A 102 13.85 8.75 -10.25
N ARG A 103 13.52 9.05 -11.51
CA ARG A 103 14.22 10.06 -12.32
C ARG A 103 14.16 11.45 -11.68
N ARG A 104 13.01 11.87 -11.16
CA ARG A 104 12.87 13.16 -10.45
C ARG A 104 13.64 13.20 -9.14
N ALA A 105 13.80 12.07 -8.46
CA ALA A 105 14.63 11.97 -7.26
C ALA A 105 16.12 12.08 -7.58
N GLU A 106 16.57 11.50 -8.71
CA GLU A 106 17.96 11.57 -9.19
C GLU A 106 18.34 12.96 -9.75
N ASP A 107 17.41 13.63 -10.43
CA ASP A 107 17.65 14.95 -11.03
C ASP A 107 17.90 16.05 -9.97
N GLY A 108 17.55 15.82 -8.69
CA GLY A 108 17.73 16.78 -7.60
C GLY A 108 16.99 18.11 -7.84
N PRO A 109 17.01 19.07 -6.90
CA PRO A 109 16.44 20.39 -7.15
C PRO A 109 17.32 21.12 -8.17
N VAL A 110 17.00 20.98 -9.45
CA VAL A 110 17.54 21.82 -10.52
C VAL A 110 17.01 23.24 -10.29
N ASP A 111 17.92 24.13 -9.90
CA ASP A 111 17.80 25.60 -9.91
C ASP A 111 16.86 26.27 -8.89
N ALA A 112 17.26 26.30 -7.61
CA ALA A 112 16.76 27.28 -6.64
C ALA A 112 17.68 28.50 -6.45
N GLU A 113 18.73 28.67 -7.27
CA GLU A 113 19.73 29.73 -7.06
C GLU A 113 20.29 30.35 -8.37
N ARG A 114 19.41 30.75 -9.29
CA ARG A 114 19.74 31.73 -10.34
C ARG A 114 18.68 32.80 -10.50
#